data_AF-A0A8C3T8B2-F1
#
_entry.id   AF-A0A8C3T8B2-F1
#
_cell.length_a   1.000
_cell.length_b   1.000
_cell.length_c   1.000
_cell.angle_alpha   90.00
_cell.angle_beta   90.00
_cell.angle_gamma   90.00
#
_symmetry.space_group_name_H-M   'P 1'
#
loop_
_entity.id
_entity.type
_entity.pdbx_description
1 polymer ?
#
loop_
_entity_poly.entity_id
_entity_poly.type
_entity_poly.pdbx_seq_one_letter_code
_entity_poly.pdbx_strand_id
1 'polypeptide(L)'
;MPRHQDPDNMPTIEQKRDPLFPIYLPLQIFDDEEYDCRTPEEWLLLGLEPGSQDRKPVPGKALLPTDDQLGHEDPKSHKLTYKWVSVGVLDYDKETKLYLVHKTNERGMVRDEEGRPILNGGVTPEGRAPLMPRQYWVPRVRLLFLAEDPQVFAQRVVSANTLRKKTQALLRYNLYVDCMPVDRLRSIDEKSLGRMKQLAMSTSHLRKEIRVLNCLQCLEKEVSLDYERTMNKIIFDGVITSKPQTFSYVTLPEKEEEKVPEIGMGSGEERWALTIHLMSNGHLLFLSRS
;
A
#
# COMPACT_ATOMS: atom_id res chain seq x y z
N MET A 1 1.05 -8.78 11.21
CA MET A 1 0.07 -9.07 10.17
C MET A 1 -1.30 -8.59 10.63
N PRO A 2 -2.21 -8.19 9.71
CA PRO A 2 -3.64 -8.18 10.02
C PRO A 2 -4.03 -9.53 10.63
N ARG A 3 -4.65 -9.51 11.82
CA ARG A 3 -5.11 -10.71 12.53
C ARG A 3 -6.60 -10.90 12.28
N HIS A 4 -7.07 -12.13 12.42
CA HIS A 4 -8.50 -12.38 12.56
C HIS A 4 -9.01 -11.60 13.76
N GLN A 5 -10.12 -10.91 13.56
CA GLN A 5 -10.69 -10.06 14.60
C GLN A 5 -11.77 -10.82 15.32
N ASP A 6 -11.81 -10.63 16.63
CA ASP A 6 -12.95 -11.02 17.44
C ASP A 6 -13.95 -9.85 17.41
N PRO A 7 -15.11 -10.00 16.75
CA PRO A 7 -16.11 -8.94 16.69
C PRO A 7 -16.63 -8.54 18.08
N ASP A 8 -16.55 -9.43 19.06
CA ASP A 8 -17.04 -9.18 20.42
C ASP A 8 -16.06 -8.35 21.29
N ASN A 9 -14.83 -8.14 20.81
CA ASN A 9 -13.77 -7.50 21.60
C ASN A 9 -13.08 -6.32 20.89
N MET A 10 -13.85 -5.55 20.12
CA MET A 10 -13.35 -4.33 19.47
C MET A 10 -13.22 -3.16 20.45
N PRO A 11 -12.10 -2.41 20.46
CA PRO A 11 -11.94 -1.24 21.31
C PRO A 11 -12.97 -0.17 20.96
N THR A 12 -13.56 0.46 21.99
CA THR A 12 -14.46 1.61 21.78
C THR A 12 -13.65 2.89 21.50
N ILE A 13 -14.23 3.80 20.71
CA ILE A 13 -13.60 5.08 20.31
C ILE A 13 -13.14 5.89 21.53
N GLU A 14 -13.87 5.80 22.65
CA GLU A 14 -13.58 6.50 23.90
C GLU A 14 -12.28 6.05 24.58
N GLN A 15 -11.85 4.80 24.34
CA GLN A 15 -10.67 4.24 25.01
C GLN A 15 -9.35 4.82 24.51
N LYS A 16 -9.35 5.57 23.38
CA LYS A 16 -8.16 6.20 22.77
C LYS A 16 -6.93 5.29 22.64
N ARG A 17 -7.12 3.96 22.61
CA ARG A 17 -6.05 2.99 22.43
C ARG A 17 -5.72 2.87 20.95
N ASP A 18 -4.43 2.96 20.62
CA ASP A 18 -3.94 2.67 19.27
C ASP A 18 -3.77 1.14 19.11
N PRO A 19 -4.32 0.51 18.05
CA PRO A 19 -5.13 1.10 16.99
C PRO A 19 -6.61 1.27 17.37
N LEU A 20 -7.17 2.45 17.08
CA LEU A 20 -8.59 2.75 17.30
C LEU A 20 -9.52 1.90 16.43
N PHE A 21 -9.01 1.46 15.28
CA PHE A 21 -9.72 0.63 14.34
C PHE A 21 -8.89 -0.61 14.00
N PRO A 22 -9.57 -1.69 13.61
CA PRO A 22 -8.96 -2.80 12.91
C PRO A 22 -7.88 -2.44 11.89
N ILE A 23 -6.76 -3.18 11.93
CA ILE A 23 -5.70 -3.07 10.93
C ILE A 23 -5.99 -4.05 9.80
N TYR A 24 -6.47 -3.55 8.67
CA TYR A 24 -6.78 -4.38 7.49
C TYR A 24 -5.62 -4.51 6.51
N LEU A 25 -4.81 -3.45 6.35
CA LEU A 25 -3.77 -3.41 5.32
C LEU A 25 -2.47 -4.08 5.79
N PRO A 26 -1.90 -5.03 5.02
CA PRO A 26 -0.58 -5.60 5.28
C PRO A 26 0.53 -4.54 5.25
N LEU A 27 1.47 -4.61 6.20
CA LEU A 27 2.57 -3.63 6.29
C LEU A 27 3.51 -3.68 5.07
N GLN A 28 3.72 -4.86 4.48
CA GLN A 28 4.65 -5.09 3.37
C GLN A 28 4.29 -4.35 2.08
N ILE A 29 3.05 -3.88 1.92
CA ILE A 29 2.63 -3.08 0.76
C ILE A 29 3.20 -1.65 0.84
N PHE A 30 3.54 -1.21 2.04
CA PHE A 30 4.06 0.13 2.32
C PHE A 30 5.57 0.12 2.57
N ASP A 31 6.22 -0.99 2.22
CA ASP A 31 7.66 -1.13 2.39
C ASP A 31 8.40 -0.26 1.37
N ASP A 32 9.36 0.52 1.84
CA ASP A 32 10.17 1.38 1.00
C ASP A 32 11.54 0.71 0.77
N GLU A 33 11.75 0.28 -0.47
CA GLU A 33 12.97 -0.42 -0.90
C GLU A 33 14.19 0.51 -0.96
N GLU A 34 14.02 1.85 -0.97
CA GLU A 34 15.13 2.81 -1.00
C GLU A 34 15.96 2.82 0.30
N TYR A 35 15.41 2.30 1.39
CA TYR A 35 16.15 2.10 2.63
C TYR A 35 17.13 0.92 2.57
N ASP A 36 17.04 0.05 1.56
CA ASP A 36 17.91 -1.12 1.46
C ASP A 36 19.28 -0.73 0.93
N CYS A 37 20.33 -1.07 1.68
CA CYS A 37 21.71 -0.76 1.29
C CYS A 37 22.29 -1.73 0.25
N ARG A 38 21.57 -2.83 -0.06
CA ARG A 38 22.00 -3.89 -0.98
C ARG A 38 20.79 -4.48 -1.70
N THR A 39 21.05 -5.01 -2.88
CA THR A 39 20.10 -5.84 -3.61
C THR A 39 19.94 -7.22 -2.96
N PRO A 40 18.84 -7.95 -3.21
CA PRO A 40 18.66 -9.30 -2.70
C PRO A 40 19.79 -10.26 -3.09
N GLU A 41 20.33 -10.12 -4.30
CA GLU A 41 21.46 -10.91 -4.79
C GLU A 41 22.74 -10.63 -3.99
N GLU A 42 23.04 -9.35 -3.76
CA GLU A 42 24.19 -8.92 -2.95
C GLU A 42 24.08 -9.42 -1.51
N TRP A 43 22.87 -9.39 -0.94
CA TRP A 43 22.63 -9.95 0.38
C TRP A 43 22.97 -11.44 0.43
N LEU A 44 22.48 -12.23 -0.53
CA LEU A 44 22.75 -13.67 -0.58
C LEU A 44 24.24 -13.98 -0.84
N LEU A 45 24.93 -13.15 -1.62
CA LEU A 45 26.36 -13.31 -1.91
C LEU A 45 27.24 -13.19 -0.65
N LEU A 46 26.77 -12.51 0.42
CA LEU A 46 27.50 -12.48 1.70
C LEU A 46 27.65 -13.87 2.34
N GLY A 47 26.83 -14.84 1.93
CA GLY A 47 26.95 -16.23 2.36
C GLY A 47 28.05 -17.01 1.65
N LEU A 48 28.66 -16.47 0.59
CA LEU A 48 29.69 -17.13 -0.20
C LEU A 48 31.09 -16.71 0.29
N GLU A 49 31.85 -17.67 0.81
CA GLU A 49 33.23 -17.44 1.23
C GLU A 49 34.21 -17.51 0.05
N PRO A 50 35.29 -16.70 0.03
CA PRO A 50 36.30 -16.77 -1.02
C PRO A 50 36.88 -18.20 -1.14
N GLY A 51 36.74 -18.79 -2.34
CA GLY A 51 37.23 -20.14 -2.63
C GLY A 51 36.25 -21.28 -2.27
N SER A 52 35.10 -20.98 -1.66
CA SER A 52 34.02 -21.96 -1.47
C SER A 52 33.05 -21.93 -2.66
N GLN A 53 32.56 -23.11 -3.05
CA GLN A 53 31.40 -23.24 -3.97
C GLN A 53 30.08 -23.26 -3.20
N ASP A 54 30.13 -23.53 -1.89
CA ASP A 54 28.94 -23.61 -1.04
C ASP A 54 28.61 -22.26 -0.43
N ARG A 55 27.38 -21.78 -0.69
CA ARG A 55 26.76 -20.60 -0.08
C ARG A 55 26.15 -20.98 1.27
N LYS A 56 26.68 -20.40 2.34
CA LYS A 56 26.13 -20.52 3.70
C LYS A 56 24.90 -19.61 3.88
N PRO A 57 24.00 -19.92 4.82
CA PRO A 57 22.88 -19.03 5.15
C PRO A 57 23.37 -17.69 5.70
N VAL A 58 22.75 -16.60 5.27
CA VAL A 58 23.12 -15.26 5.74
C VAL A 58 22.40 -14.95 7.05
N PRO A 59 23.11 -14.58 8.12
CA PRO A 59 22.49 -14.44 9.43
C PRO A 59 21.61 -13.20 9.52
N GLY A 60 20.45 -13.35 10.16
CA GLY A 60 19.49 -12.27 10.39
C GLY A 60 18.53 -12.55 11.54
N LYS A 61 17.58 -11.65 11.73
CA LYS A 61 16.42 -11.78 12.62
C LYS A 61 15.16 -11.56 11.80
N ALA A 62 14.16 -12.41 11.97
CA ALA A 62 12.87 -12.26 11.31
C ALA A 62 11.72 -12.26 12.30
N LEU A 63 10.66 -11.52 11.99
CA LEU A 63 9.41 -11.54 12.76
C LEU A 63 8.57 -12.75 12.35
N LEU A 64 8.62 -13.81 13.15
CA LEU A 64 8.02 -15.11 12.86
C LEU A 64 7.09 -15.59 13.99
N PRO A 65 6.15 -16.51 13.70
CA PRO A 65 5.30 -17.12 14.72
C PRO A 65 6.14 -17.91 15.74
N THR A 66 5.68 -17.98 16.98
CA THR A 66 6.31 -18.80 18.02
C THR A 66 5.97 -20.28 17.91
N ASP A 67 4.80 -20.59 17.35
CA ASP A 67 4.32 -21.95 17.07
C ASP A 67 4.43 -22.18 15.55
N ASP A 68 5.28 -23.12 15.14
CA ASP A 68 5.54 -23.37 13.72
C ASP A 68 4.32 -24.01 13.05
N GLN A 69 3.66 -24.95 13.73
CA GLN A 69 2.53 -25.68 13.19
C GLN A 69 1.35 -24.74 12.97
N LEU A 70 0.94 -24.02 14.02
CA LEU A 70 -0.15 -23.04 13.91
C LEU A 70 0.21 -21.89 12.96
N GLY A 71 1.49 -21.54 12.87
CA GLY A 71 2.00 -20.52 11.96
C GLY A 71 1.82 -20.85 10.48
N HIS A 72 1.91 -22.14 10.12
CA HIS A 72 1.66 -22.61 8.76
C HIS A 72 0.17 -22.86 8.50
N GLU A 73 -0.57 -23.36 9.49
CA GLU A 73 -2.01 -23.64 9.38
C GLU A 73 -2.86 -22.35 9.33
N ASP A 74 -2.67 -21.42 10.27
CA ASP A 74 -3.39 -20.15 10.34
C ASP A 74 -2.48 -19.01 10.85
N PRO A 75 -1.70 -18.35 9.96
CA PRO A 75 -0.81 -17.26 10.33
C PRO A 75 -1.52 -16.01 10.88
N LYS A 76 -2.85 -15.91 10.73
CA LYS A 76 -3.65 -14.77 11.18
C LYS A 76 -4.39 -15.04 12.50
N SER A 77 -4.23 -16.24 13.07
CA SER A 77 -4.83 -16.62 14.34
C SER A 77 -4.50 -15.63 15.47
N HIS A 78 -5.50 -15.34 16.32
CA HIS A 78 -5.30 -14.50 17.50
C HIS A 78 -4.45 -15.20 18.58
N LYS A 79 -4.42 -16.54 18.59
CA LYS A 79 -3.63 -17.35 19.53
C LYS A 79 -2.13 -17.32 19.22
N LEU A 80 -1.78 -17.02 17.97
CA LEU A 80 -0.42 -17.03 17.48
C LEU A 80 0.37 -15.82 17.97
N THR A 81 1.46 -16.04 18.69
CA THR A 81 2.37 -14.95 19.08
C THR A 81 3.47 -14.81 18.04
N TYR A 82 3.86 -13.58 17.70
CA TYR A 82 4.98 -13.30 16.81
C TYR A 82 6.12 -12.68 17.59
N LYS A 83 7.36 -13.13 17.32
CA LYS A 83 8.57 -12.59 17.95
C LYS A 83 9.68 -12.46 16.91
N TRP A 84 10.60 -11.54 17.16
CA TRP A 84 11.86 -11.48 16.42
C TRP A 84 12.72 -12.68 16.84
N VAL A 85 13.00 -13.57 15.90
CA VAL A 85 13.81 -14.77 16.12
C VAL A 85 15.02 -14.77 15.19
N SER A 86 16.13 -15.35 15.66
CA SER A 86 17.32 -15.53 14.83
C SER A 86 17.05 -16.52 13.70
N VAL A 87 17.47 -16.15 12.50
CA VAL A 87 17.26 -16.92 11.27
C VAL A 87 18.51 -16.90 10.40
N GLY A 88 18.65 -17.91 9.56
CA GLY A 88 19.49 -17.82 8.36
C GLY A 88 18.63 -17.59 7.14
N VAL A 89 19.01 -16.59 6.33
CA VAL A 89 18.43 -16.31 5.03
C VAL A 89 19.04 -17.28 4.03
N LEU A 90 18.18 -18.09 3.42
CA LEU A 90 18.54 -19.17 2.54
C LEU A 90 18.47 -18.76 1.07
N ASP A 91 17.45 -18.00 0.71
CA ASP A 91 17.20 -17.62 -0.68
C ASP A 91 16.26 -16.43 -0.81
N TYR A 92 16.04 -15.97 -2.04
CA TYR A 92 15.11 -14.88 -2.36
C TYR A 92 14.32 -15.23 -3.62
N ASP A 93 13.01 -15.02 -3.57
CA ASP A 93 12.14 -15.15 -4.73
C ASP A 93 11.81 -13.77 -5.31
N LYS A 94 12.18 -13.58 -6.59
CA LYS A 94 12.03 -12.31 -7.30
C LYS A 94 10.57 -11.99 -7.65
N GLU A 95 9.76 -13.01 -7.88
CA GLU A 95 8.37 -12.83 -8.29
C GLU A 95 7.52 -12.37 -7.11
N THR A 96 7.59 -13.09 -5.98
CA THR A 96 6.83 -12.73 -4.77
C THR A 96 7.51 -11.67 -3.90
N LYS A 97 8.78 -11.34 -4.19
CA LYS A 97 9.62 -10.44 -3.38
C LYS A 97 9.76 -10.88 -1.92
N LEU A 98 9.91 -12.19 -1.70
CA LEU A 98 10.03 -12.78 -0.37
C LEU A 98 11.39 -13.43 -0.18
N TYR A 99 11.91 -13.36 1.04
CA TYR A 99 13.11 -14.06 1.46
C TYR A 99 12.74 -15.39 2.11
N LEU A 100 13.39 -16.47 1.69
CA LEU A 100 13.31 -17.75 2.37
C LEU A 100 14.25 -17.71 3.58
N VAL A 101 13.69 -17.92 4.77
CA VAL A 101 14.45 -17.94 6.01
C VAL A 101 14.22 -19.25 6.76
N HIS A 102 15.19 -19.66 7.57
CA HIS A 102 15.11 -20.82 8.45
C HIS A 102 15.47 -20.43 9.89
N LYS A 103 14.63 -20.78 10.87
CA LYS A 103 14.87 -20.50 12.29
C LYS A 103 16.10 -21.23 12.82
N THR A 104 17.03 -20.52 13.43
CA THR A 104 18.21 -21.16 14.03
C THR A 104 17.83 -22.08 15.20
N ASN A 105 18.71 -23.04 15.51
CA ASN A 105 18.63 -23.80 16.75
C ASN A 105 19.18 -23.00 17.95
N GLU A 106 19.20 -23.60 19.13
CA GLU A 106 19.71 -22.97 20.38
C GLU A 106 21.17 -22.55 20.29
N ARG A 107 21.95 -23.17 19.41
CA ARG A 107 23.36 -22.83 19.14
C ARG A 107 23.54 -21.76 18.07
N GLY A 108 22.44 -21.18 17.57
CA GLY A 108 22.47 -20.18 16.49
C GLY A 108 22.77 -20.75 15.11
N MET A 109 22.72 -22.07 14.93
CA MET A 109 23.06 -22.75 13.67
C MET A 109 21.79 -23.06 12.87
N VAL A 110 21.91 -23.00 11.55
CA VAL A 110 20.85 -23.38 10.60
C VAL A 110 21.08 -24.82 10.17
N ARG A 111 20.14 -25.71 10.52
CA ARG A 111 20.27 -27.15 10.30
C ARG A 111 18.95 -27.76 9.85
N ASP A 112 19.01 -28.82 9.05
CA ASP A 112 17.84 -29.62 8.67
C ASP A 112 17.35 -30.51 9.84
N GLU A 113 16.31 -31.32 9.59
CA GLU A 113 15.73 -32.23 10.58
C GLU A 113 16.72 -33.32 11.03
N GLU A 114 17.67 -33.70 10.16
CA GLU A 114 18.76 -34.63 10.47
C GLU A 114 19.97 -33.97 11.15
N GLY A 115 19.92 -32.66 11.38
CA GLY A 115 20.99 -31.89 12.03
C GLY A 115 22.17 -31.56 11.11
N ARG A 116 22.07 -31.74 9.80
CA ARG A 116 23.08 -31.33 8.81
C ARG A 116 22.95 -29.84 8.47
N PRO A 117 24.03 -29.16 8.09
CA PRO A 117 23.97 -27.75 7.69
C PRO A 117 23.18 -27.58 6.38
N ILE A 118 22.32 -26.57 6.31
CA ILE A 118 21.61 -26.20 5.07
C ILE A 118 22.52 -25.26 4.27
N LEU A 119 22.94 -25.70 3.09
CA LEU A 119 23.79 -24.94 2.17
C LEU A 119 23.04 -24.68 0.85
N ASN A 120 23.51 -23.70 0.07
CA ASN A 120 22.99 -23.38 -1.27
C ASN A 120 21.46 -23.17 -1.31
N GLY A 121 20.91 -22.58 -0.24
CA GLY A 121 19.48 -22.32 -0.12
C GLY A 121 18.60 -23.57 0.03
N GLY A 122 19.19 -24.74 0.32
CA GLY A 122 18.49 -26.02 0.41
C GLY A 122 18.06 -26.58 -0.95
N VAL A 123 18.65 -26.09 -2.04
CA VAL A 123 18.39 -26.60 -3.39
C VAL A 123 19.29 -27.80 -3.66
N THR A 124 18.70 -28.95 -4.00
CA THR A 124 19.43 -30.15 -4.42
C THR A 124 19.41 -30.25 -5.95
N PRO A 125 20.21 -31.14 -6.58
CA PRO A 125 20.16 -31.36 -8.03
C PRO A 125 18.76 -31.73 -8.56
N GLU A 126 17.91 -32.29 -7.71
CA GLU A 126 16.53 -32.67 -8.00
C GLU A 126 15.54 -31.50 -7.87
N GLY A 127 16.01 -30.33 -7.44
CA GLY A 127 15.24 -29.10 -7.28
C GLY A 127 15.07 -28.67 -5.82
N ARG A 128 14.09 -27.80 -5.57
CA ARG A 128 13.75 -27.33 -4.22
C ARG A 128 12.74 -28.27 -3.58
N ALA A 129 13.12 -28.86 -2.45
CA ALA A 129 12.21 -29.62 -1.60
C ALA A 129 11.08 -28.74 -1.01
N PRO A 130 9.97 -29.35 -0.54
CA PRO A 130 8.93 -28.62 0.19
C PRO A 130 9.49 -27.85 1.39
N LEU A 131 8.75 -26.80 1.78
CA LEU A 131 9.10 -25.96 2.92
C LEU A 131 9.18 -26.79 4.20
N MET A 132 10.33 -26.76 4.89
CA MET A 132 10.47 -27.41 6.19
C MET A 132 9.66 -26.67 7.27
N PRO A 133 9.29 -27.34 8.39
CA PRO A 133 8.46 -26.71 9.44
C PRO A 133 9.04 -25.39 9.99
N ARG A 134 10.37 -25.27 10.08
CA ARG A 134 11.07 -24.08 10.59
C ARG A 134 11.42 -23.04 9.50
N GLN A 135 11.00 -23.27 8.26
CA GLN A 135 11.24 -22.36 7.14
C GLN A 135 10.04 -21.46 6.87
N TYR A 136 10.30 -20.24 6.43
CA TYR A 136 9.26 -19.26 6.12
C TYR A 136 9.68 -18.37 4.95
N TRP A 137 8.71 -17.99 4.13
CA TRP A 137 8.84 -16.88 3.19
C TRP A 137 8.44 -15.58 3.88
N VAL A 138 9.36 -14.63 4.00
CA VAL A 138 9.16 -13.38 4.74
C VAL A 138 9.38 -12.16 3.85
N PRO A 139 8.53 -11.13 3.97
CA PRO A 139 8.76 -9.86 3.30
C PRO A 139 9.93 -9.12 3.96
N ARG A 140 10.61 -8.28 3.18
CA ARG A 140 11.82 -7.57 3.63
C ARG A 140 11.61 -6.70 4.87
N VAL A 141 10.49 -5.98 4.99
CA VAL A 141 10.11 -5.21 6.21
C VAL A 141 10.04 -6.04 7.50
N ARG A 142 10.06 -7.38 7.42
CA ARG A 142 10.06 -8.31 8.57
C ARG A 142 11.37 -9.06 8.76
N LEU A 143 12.39 -8.72 8.00
CA LEU A 143 13.69 -9.36 8.03
C LEU A 143 14.75 -8.30 8.26
N LEU A 144 15.50 -8.43 9.36
CA LEU A 144 16.68 -7.64 9.68
C LEU A 144 17.93 -8.51 9.46
N PHE A 145 18.75 -8.24 8.45
CA PHE A 145 20.07 -8.85 8.29
C PHE A 145 21.00 -8.41 9.43
N LEU A 146 21.86 -9.30 9.93
CA LEU A 146 22.82 -8.88 10.98
C LEU A 146 23.89 -7.92 10.48
N ALA A 147 24.12 -7.89 9.16
CA ALA A 147 25.10 -7.02 8.51
C ALA A 147 24.51 -5.68 8.03
N GLU A 148 23.23 -5.39 8.31
CA GLU A 148 22.62 -4.08 8.03
C GLU A 148 22.61 -3.18 9.26
N ASP A 149 22.43 -1.87 9.07
CA ASP A 149 22.27 -0.92 10.17
C ASP A 149 20.87 -1.04 10.80
N PRO A 150 20.75 -1.41 12.09
CA PRO A 150 19.46 -1.55 12.75
C PRO A 150 18.68 -0.22 12.86
N GLN A 151 19.34 0.94 12.83
CA GLN A 151 18.66 2.24 12.86
C GLN A 151 17.95 2.52 11.53
N VAL A 152 18.63 2.27 10.41
CA VAL A 152 18.05 2.42 9.06
C VAL A 152 16.88 1.44 8.88
N PHE A 153 17.05 0.19 9.33
CA PHE A 153 15.96 -0.78 9.34
C PHE A 153 14.76 -0.32 10.18
N ALA A 154 15.01 0.22 11.39
CA ALA A 154 13.94 0.75 12.23
C ALA A 154 13.21 1.92 11.56
N GLN A 155 13.94 2.83 10.90
CA GLN A 155 13.36 3.93 10.13
C GLN A 155 12.47 3.43 8.99
N ARG A 156 12.92 2.41 8.24
CA ARG A 156 12.12 1.73 7.20
C ARG A 156 10.78 1.22 7.74
N VAL A 157 10.81 0.50 8.87
CA VAL A 157 9.60 -0.04 9.51
C VAL A 157 8.67 1.09 10.00
N VAL A 158 9.23 2.17 10.56
CA VAL A 158 8.47 3.35 11.00
C VAL A 158 7.83 4.07 9.83
N SER A 159 8.58 4.25 8.73
CA SER A 159 8.08 4.85 7.48
C SER A 159 6.89 4.06 6.93
N ALA A 160 7.07 2.74 6.75
CA ALA A 160 6.00 1.85 6.28
C ALA A 160 4.76 1.88 7.18
N ASN A 161 4.95 1.90 8.50
CA ASN A 161 3.84 1.96 9.45
C ASN A 161 3.12 3.33 9.41
N THR A 162 3.87 4.42 9.27
CA THR A 162 3.33 5.78 9.16
C THR A 162 2.52 5.92 7.87
N LEU A 163 3.07 5.48 6.74
CA LEU A 163 2.39 5.51 5.46
C LEU A 163 1.11 4.67 5.49
N ARG A 164 1.18 3.44 6.04
CA ARG A 164 -0.01 2.61 6.24
C ARG A 164 -1.09 3.29 7.07
N LYS A 165 -0.72 3.94 8.18
CA LYS A 165 -1.67 4.68 9.04
C LYS A 165 -2.33 5.82 8.26
N LYS A 166 -1.54 6.62 7.53
CA LYS A 166 -2.04 7.69 6.67
C LYS A 166 -3.01 7.15 5.62
N THR A 167 -2.63 6.11 4.88
CA THR A 167 -3.49 5.48 3.86
C THR A 167 -4.79 4.93 4.45
N GLN A 168 -4.75 4.23 5.57
CA GLN A 168 -5.96 3.71 6.23
C GLN A 168 -6.89 4.84 6.66
N ALA A 169 -6.35 5.94 7.17
CA ALA A 169 -7.15 7.10 7.55
C ALA A 169 -7.79 7.77 6.33
N LEU A 170 -7.05 7.91 5.22
CA LEU A 170 -7.57 8.46 3.96
C LEU A 170 -8.64 7.58 3.32
N LEU A 171 -8.47 6.25 3.32
CA LEU A 171 -9.49 5.33 2.83
C LEU A 171 -10.79 5.46 3.63
N ARG A 172 -10.67 5.56 4.96
CA ARG A 172 -11.83 5.75 5.84
C ARG A 172 -12.52 7.08 5.59
N TYR A 173 -11.76 8.16 5.45
CA TYR A 173 -12.27 9.47 5.10
C TYR A 173 -13.08 9.42 3.80
N ASN A 174 -12.51 8.85 2.73
CA ASN A 174 -13.18 8.76 1.44
C ASN A 174 -14.45 7.91 1.52
N LEU A 175 -14.39 6.77 2.22
CA LEU A 175 -15.56 5.92 2.47
C LEU A 175 -16.68 6.69 3.17
N TYR A 176 -16.37 7.52 4.17
CA TYR A 176 -17.39 8.34 4.83
C TYR A 176 -18.05 9.33 3.88
N VAL A 177 -17.28 9.99 3.03
CA VAL A 177 -17.81 10.92 2.02
C VAL A 177 -18.65 10.19 0.97
N ASP A 178 -18.21 9.00 0.53
CA ASP A 178 -18.91 8.16 -0.45
C ASP A 178 -20.23 7.61 0.08
N CYS A 179 -20.29 7.28 1.38
CA CYS A 179 -21.49 6.74 2.01
C CYS A 179 -22.40 7.81 2.62
N MET A 180 -22.09 9.10 2.47
CA MET A 180 -22.92 10.18 3.02
C MET A 180 -24.18 10.38 2.14
N PRO A 181 -25.39 10.46 2.74
CA PRO A 181 -26.62 10.53 1.98
C PRO A 181 -26.71 11.81 1.14
N VAL A 182 -27.22 11.66 -0.09
CA VAL A 182 -27.34 12.74 -1.08
C VAL A 182 -28.73 13.39 -1.14
N ASP A 183 -29.73 12.79 -0.50
CA ASP A 183 -31.16 13.17 -0.61
C ASP A 183 -31.47 14.63 -0.23
N ARG A 184 -30.60 15.26 0.58
CA ARG A 184 -30.77 16.64 1.07
C ARG A 184 -29.83 17.64 0.41
N LEU A 185 -29.01 17.20 -0.54
CA LEU A 185 -28.11 18.08 -1.27
C LEU A 185 -28.89 18.80 -2.37
N ARG A 186 -28.54 20.08 -2.61
CA ARG A 186 -29.04 20.80 -3.79
C ARG A 186 -28.36 20.21 -5.01
N SER A 187 -29.10 19.60 -5.92
CA SER A 187 -28.58 19.12 -7.20
C SER A 187 -28.04 20.28 -8.05
N ILE A 188 -27.25 19.93 -9.08
CA ILE A 188 -26.83 20.90 -10.08
C ILE A 188 -28.08 21.48 -10.77
N ASP A 189 -28.13 22.80 -10.87
CA ASP A 189 -29.18 23.50 -11.62
C ASP A 189 -29.17 23.08 -13.10
N GLU A 190 -30.33 22.68 -13.62
CA GLU A 190 -30.46 22.18 -15.00
C GLU A 190 -29.97 23.17 -16.06
N LYS A 191 -30.10 24.48 -15.82
CA LYS A 191 -29.59 25.50 -16.76
C LYS A 191 -28.07 25.49 -16.79
N SER A 192 -27.42 25.25 -15.66
CA SER A 192 -25.97 25.14 -15.57
C SER A 192 -25.46 23.88 -16.28
N LEU A 193 -26.15 22.76 -16.11
CA LEU A 193 -25.88 21.52 -16.84
C LEU A 193 -26.07 21.70 -18.35
N GLY A 194 -27.15 22.37 -18.76
CA GLY A 194 -27.42 22.70 -20.16
C GLY A 194 -26.35 23.59 -20.79
N ARG A 195 -25.84 24.59 -20.05
CA ARG A 195 -24.71 25.42 -20.49
C ARG A 195 -23.43 24.61 -20.67
N MET A 196 -23.09 23.75 -19.70
CA MET A 196 -21.92 22.87 -19.80
C MET A 196 -22.01 21.95 -21.02
N LYS A 197 -23.19 21.38 -21.28
CA LYS A 197 -23.46 20.53 -22.45
C LYS A 197 -23.29 21.29 -23.77
N GLN A 198 -23.78 22.51 -23.85
CA GLN A 198 -23.59 23.36 -25.03
C GLN A 198 -22.12 23.70 -25.29
N LEU A 199 -21.36 24.00 -24.23
CA LEU A 199 -19.92 24.27 -24.31
C LEU A 199 -19.16 23.02 -24.79
N ALA A 200 -19.42 21.86 -24.20
CA ALA A 200 -18.80 20.59 -24.59
C ALA A 200 -19.08 20.22 -26.07
N MET A 201 -20.25 20.58 -26.59
CA MET A 201 -20.66 20.32 -27.98
C MET A 201 -20.27 21.42 -28.97
N SER A 202 -19.62 22.49 -28.51
CA SER A 202 -19.24 23.60 -29.39
C SER A 202 -18.15 23.22 -30.41
N THR A 203 -17.38 22.16 -30.16
CA THR A 203 -16.31 21.66 -31.05
C THR A 203 -16.89 20.95 -32.29
N SER A 204 -16.46 21.39 -33.48
CA SER A 204 -17.03 21.00 -34.79
C SER A 204 -16.99 19.49 -35.09
N HIS A 205 -15.98 18.79 -34.59
CA HIS A 205 -15.78 17.35 -34.82
C HIS A 205 -16.67 16.45 -33.94
N LEU A 206 -17.12 16.94 -32.77
CA LEU A 206 -17.94 16.16 -31.82
C LEU A 206 -19.44 16.15 -32.16
N ARG A 207 -19.92 17.09 -33.00
CA ARG A 207 -21.36 17.22 -33.31
C ARG A 207 -21.92 16.15 -34.24
N LYS A 208 -21.07 15.39 -34.93
CA LYS A 208 -21.47 14.53 -36.06
C LYS A 208 -21.64 13.05 -35.70
N GLU A 209 -21.34 12.64 -34.47
CA GLU A 209 -21.28 11.23 -34.10
C GLU A 209 -22.39 10.84 -33.11
N ILE A 210 -23.24 9.88 -33.48
CA ILE A 210 -24.30 9.33 -32.62
C ILE A 210 -23.74 8.73 -31.32
N ARG A 211 -22.49 8.23 -31.35
CA ARG A 211 -21.77 7.72 -30.17
C ARG A 211 -21.55 8.81 -29.11
N VAL A 212 -21.41 10.08 -29.52
CA VAL A 212 -21.21 11.22 -28.62
C VAL A 212 -22.45 11.50 -27.78
N LEU A 213 -23.66 11.28 -28.31
CA LEU A 213 -24.91 11.50 -27.57
C LEU A 213 -25.09 10.52 -26.39
N ASN A 214 -24.76 9.24 -26.59
CA ASN A 214 -24.78 8.25 -25.50
C ASN A 214 -23.67 8.54 -24.48
N CYS A 215 -22.49 8.96 -24.93
CA CYS A 215 -21.40 9.37 -24.06
C CYS A 215 -21.79 10.59 -23.20
N LEU A 216 -22.45 11.59 -23.78
CA LEU A 216 -22.92 12.78 -23.07
C LEU A 216 -23.88 12.44 -21.93
N GLN A 217 -24.79 11.49 -22.11
CA GLN A 217 -25.70 11.09 -21.03
C GLN A 217 -24.96 10.40 -19.88
N CYS A 218 -23.93 9.60 -20.17
CA CYS A 218 -23.07 9.02 -19.14
C CYS A 218 -22.27 10.10 -18.41
N LEU A 219 -21.68 11.03 -19.16
CA LEU A 219 -20.94 12.18 -18.61
C LEU A 219 -21.82 13.07 -17.74
N GLU A 220 -23.08 13.30 -18.14
CA GLU A 220 -24.03 14.11 -17.38
C GLU A 220 -24.33 13.48 -16.00
N LYS A 221 -24.44 12.15 -15.94
CA LYS A 221 -24.56 11.41 -14.68
C LYS A 221 -23.28 11.46 -13.86
N GLU A 222 -22.13 11.28 -14.49
CA GLU A 222 -20.83 11.34 -13.82
C GLU A 222 -20.57 12.71 -13.19
N VAL A 223 -20.84 13.79 -13.91
CA VAL A 223 -20.76 15.17 -13.39
C VAL A 223 -21.71 15.39 -12.23
N SER A 224 -22.92 14.82 -12.29
CA SER A 224 -23.88 14.92 -11.19
C SER A 224 -23.40 14.19 -9.93
N LEU A 225 -22.88 12.97 -10.08
CA LEU A 225 -22.31 12.18 -8.98
C LEU A 225 -21.06 12.84 -8.37
N ASP A 226 -20.18 13.38 -9.21
CA ASP A 226 -18.97 14.08 -8.73
C ASP A 226 -19.33 15.36 -7.96
N TYR A 227 -20.34 16.09 -8.41
CA TYR A 227 -20.86 17.24 -7.70
C TYR A 227 -21.48 16.86 -6.35
N GLU A 228 -22.29 15.79 -6.30
CA GLU A 228 -22.87 15.28 -5.05
C GLU A 228 -21.76 14.87 -4.07
N ARG A 229 -20.76 14.11 -4.54
CA ARG A 229 -19.58 13.74 -3.75
C ARG A 229 -18.81 14.95 -3.26
N THR A 230 -18.62 15.96 -4.11
CA THR A 230 -17.93 17.21 -3.75
C THR A 230 -18.71 17.98 -2.68
N MET A 231 -20.03 18.05 -2.78
CA MET A 231 -20.86 18.71 -1.78
C MET A 231 -20.82 17.95 -0.44
N ASN A 232 -20.87 16.62 -0.47
CA ASN A 232 -20.65 15.78 0.71
C ASN A 232 -19.31 16.07 1.37
N LYS A 233 -18.24 16.13 0.56
CA LYS A 233 -16.89 16.44 1.02
C LYS A 233 -16.85 17.79 1.75
N ILE A 234 -17.38 18.85 1.15
CA ILE A 234 -17.41 20.21 1.73
C ILE A 234 -18.14 20.21 3.08
N ILE A 235 -19.32 19.58 3.14
CA ILE A 235 -20.10 19.50 4.37
C ILE A 235 -19.32 18.73 5.44
N PHE A 236 -18.76 17.58 5.08
CA PHE A 236 -18.04 16.70 5.99
C PHE A 236 -16.78 17.39 6.56
N ASP A 237 -16.00 18.04 5.70
CA ASP A 237 -14.83 18.85 6.08
C ASP A 237 -15.21 19.94 7.08
N GLY A 238 -16.32 20.65 6.84
CA GLY A 238 -16.84 21.67 7.74
C GLY A 238 -17.25 21.11 9.11
N VAL A 239 -17.88 19.92 9.14
CA VAL A 239 -18.28 19.24 10.38
C VAL A 239 -17.05 18.79 11.18
N ILE A 240 -16.06 18.17 10.54
CA ILE A 240 -14.82 17.73 11.21
C ILE A 240 -14.08 18.93 11.78
N THR A 241 -13.93 19.99 10.98
CA THR A 241 -13.20 21.21 11.38
C THR A 241 -13.89 21.92 12.55
N SER A 242 -15.22 21.95 12.58
CA SER A 242 -15.99 22.59 13.65
C SER A 242 -16.05 21.76 14.95
N LYS A 243 -15.88 20.43 14.88
CA LYS A 243 -15.99 19.52 16.04
C LYS A 243 -14.81 18.52 16.11
N PRO A 244 -13.56 18.99 16.27
CA PRO A 244 -12.37 18.13 16.20
C PRO A 244 -12.29 17.08 17.32
N GLN A 245 -12.86 17.37 18.50
CA GLN A 245 -12.85 16.42 19.62
C GLN A 245 -13.75 15.19 19.36
N THR A 246 -14.87 15.39 18.67
CA THR A 246 -15.80 14.30 18.32
C THR A 246 -15.23 13.44 17.20
N PHE A 247 -14.54 14.05 16.23
CA PHE A 247 -14.00 13.38 15.04
C PHE A 247 -12.49 13.20 15.09
N SER A 248 -11.90 13.07 16.27
CA SER A 248 -10.44 12.98 16.45
C SER A 248 -9.78 11.78 15.73
N TYR A 249 -10.59 10.81 15.33
CA TYR A 249 -10.18 9.58 14.63
C TYR A 249 -10.24 9.70 13.10
N VAL A 250 -10.70 10.84 12.58
CA VAL A 250 -10.73 11.17 11.16
C VAL A 250 -9.54 12.06 10.82
N THR A 251 -8.81 11.69 9.77
CA THR A 251 -7.71 12.50 9.24
C THR A 251 -8.19 13.18 7.96
N LEU A 252 -8.12 14.50 7.92
CA LEU A 252 -8.42 15.27 6.71
C LEU A 252 -7.28 15.08 5.69
N PRO A 253 -7.61 14.91 4.40
CA PRO A 253 -6.60 14.92 3.34
C PRO A 253 -5.79 16.23 3.36
N GLU A 254 -4.51 16.12 3.01
CA GLU A 254 -3.68 17.29 2.75
C GLU A 254 -4.31 18.07 1.59
N LYS A 255 -4.44 19.39 1.75
CA LYS A 255 -4.87 20.24 0.64
C LYS A 255 -3.74 20.29 -0.36
N GLU A 256 -4.01 19.87 -1.59
CA GLU A 256 -3.10 20.13 -2.69
C GLU A 256 -3.00 21.65 -2.85
N GLU A 257 -1.79 22.19 -2.70
CA GLU A 257 -1.55 23.58 -3.05
C GLU A 257 -1.71 23.71 -4.56
N GLU A 258 -2.75 24.41 -5.00
CA GLU A 258 -2.89 24.76 -6.41
C GLU A 258 -1.65 25.57 -6.79
N LYS A 259 -0.77 24.98 -7.62
CA LYS A 259 0.28 25.74 -8.28
C LYS A 259 -0.42 26.76 -9.18
N VAL A 260 -0.45 28.01 -8.71
CA VAL A 260 -0.91 29.14 -9.52
C VAL A 260 -0.04 29.15 -10.78
N PRO A 261 -0.63 29.02 -11.99
CA PRO A 261 0.14 29.16 -13.21
C PRO A 261 0.86 30.51 -13.19
N GLU A 262 2.15 30.55 -13.54
CA GLU A 262 2.99 31.76 -13.47
C GLU A 262 2.45 32.92 -14.32
N ILE A 263 1.51 32.66 -15.22
CA ILE A 263 0.80 33.66 -16.01
C ILE A 263 -0.63 33.77 -15.48
N GLY A 264 -0.83 34.76 -14.60
CA GLY A 264 -2.17 35.27 -14.30
C GLY A 264 -2.72 36.02 -15.51
N MET A 265 -3.33 35.30 -16.46
CA MET A 265 -4.18 35.90 -17.48
C MET A 265 -5.59 35.34 -17.40
N GLY A 266 -6.52 36.22 -17.03
CA GLY A 266 -7.93 35.93 -16.99
C GLY A 266 -8.51 35.79 -18.39
N SER A 267 -8.80 34.55 -18.78
CA SER A 267 -9.91 34.18 -19.66
C SER A 267 -10.01 32.66 -19.64
N GLY A 268 -11.15 32.13 -19.18
CA GLY A 268 -11.39 30.72 -18.92
C GLY A 268 -11.47 29.80 -20.15
N GLU A 269 -10.66 30.03 -21.18
CA GLU A 269 -10.73 29.28 -22.45
C GLU A 269 -9.57 28.28 -22.67
N GLU A 270 -8.44 28.40 -21.97
CA GLU A 270 -7.25 27.59 -22.32
C GLU A 270 -7.08 26.30 -21.51
N ARG A 271 -7.71 26.17 -20.32
CA ARG A 271 -7.53 24.98 -19.45
C ARG A 271 -8.15 23.69 -19.98
N TRP A 272 -9.16 23.78 -20.85
CA TRP A 272 -9.76 22.60 -21.49
C TRP A 272 -9.05 22.18 -22.78
N ALA A 273 -8.28 23.08 -23.41
CA ALA A 273 -7.58 22.79 -24.65
C ALA A 273 -6.43 21.79 -24.45
N LEU A 274 -5.70 21.87 -23.33
CA LEU A 274 -4.56 20.99 -23.04
C LEU A 274 -4.97 19.56 -22.69
N THR A 275 -6.09 19.37 -21.98
CA THR A 275 -6.61 18.02 -21.67
C THR A 275 -7.12 17.31 -22.94
N ILE A 276 -7.69 18.05 -23.89
CA ILE A 276 -8.18 17.48 -25.16
C ILE A 276 -7.01 17.17 -26.12
N HIS A 277 -5.93 17.97 -26.12
CA HIS A 277 -4.78 17.72 -27.01
C HIS A 277 -3.99 16.46 -26.61
N LEU A 278 -3.91 16.15 -25.31
CA LEU A 278 -3.29 14.91 -24.81
C LEU A 278 -4.09 13.65 -25.12
N MET A 279 -5.41 13.74 -25.27
CA MET A 279 -6.24 12.59 -25.64
C MET A 279 -6.29 12.35 -27.17
N SER A 280 -6.00 13.35 -28.00
CA SER A 280 -6.09 13.23 -29.46
C SER A 280 -4.83 12.66 -30.13
N ASN A 281 -3.66 12.74 -29.50
CA ASN A 281 -2.42 12.18 -30.00
C ASN A 281 -1.98 11.06 -29.08
N GLY A 282 -2.39 9.82 -29.37
CA GLY A 282 -2.16 8.61 -28.58
C GLY A 282 -0.68 8.22 -28.38
N HIS A 283 0.07 9.05 -27.67
CA HIS A 283 1.39 8.74 -27.13
C HIS A 283 1.32 8.84 -25.60
N LEU A 284 1.18 7.68 -24.95
CA LEU A 284 1.66 7.49 -23.59
C LEU A 284 3.18 7.69 -23.59
N LEU A 285 3.63 8.90 -23.26
CA LEU A 285 5.00 9.13 -22.84
C LEU A 285 5.06 8.97 -21.32
N PHE A 286 5.55 7.81 -20.88
CA PHE A 286 6.14 7.64 -19.56
C PHE A 286 7.27 8.66 -19.41
N LEU A 287 7.05 9.70 -18.60
CA LEU A 287 8.16 10.52 -18.10
C LEU A 287 8.72 9.82 -16.86
N SER A 288 9.84 9.13 -17.10
CA SER A 288 10.82 8.73 -16.09
C SER A 288 11.20 9.95 -15.25
N ARG A 289 11.15 9.81 -13.93
CA ARG A 289 11.82 10.73 -13.01
C ARG A 289 13.33 10.70 -13.28
N SER A 290 13.94 11.87 -13.25
CA SER A 290 15.35 12.08 -12.92
C SER A 290 15.37 12.90 -11.64
#